data_AF-A0A921R6A0-F1
#
_entry.id   AF-A0A921R6A0-F1
#
_cell.length_a   1.000
_cell.length_b   1.000
_cell.length_c   1.000
_cell.angle_alpha   90.00
_cell.angle_beta   90.00
_cell.angle_gamma   90.00
#
_symmetry.space_group_name_H-M   'P 1'
#
loop_
_entity.id
_entity.type
_entity.pdbx_description
1 polymer ?
#
loop_
_entity_poly.entity_id
_entity_poly.type
_entity_poly.pdbx_seq_one_letter_code
_entity_poly.pdbx_strand_id
1 'polypeptide(L)' 'MGIFCAGMTSTQRSESANHMLKQFIQRLAPMHMFVRKFNEFQMDRCDHEDKEAHVTKQFYRKHRVDVLRPVSM' A
#
# COMPACT_ATOMS: atom_id res chain seq x y z
N MET A 1 -7.99 7.08 6.27
CA MET A 1 -7.35 5.79 6.62
C MET A 1 -5.86 6.03 6.76
N GLY A 2 -5.37 6.22 7.99
CA GLY A 2 -3.96 6.52 8.25
C GLY A 2 -3.26 5.27 8.78
N ILE A 3 -2.25 4.78 8.05
CA ILE A 3 -1.32 3.78 8.57
C ILE A 3 -0.70 4.37 9.84
N PHE A 4 -0.87 3.70 10.97
CA PHE A 4 -0.27 4.12 12.23
C PHE A 4 1.24 3.87 12.16
N CYS A 5 2.00 4.89 11.71
CA CYS A 5 3.46 4.87 11.63
C CYS A 5 4.09 5.06 13.03
N ALA A 6 3.76 4.21 13.99
CA ALA A 6 4.42 4.24 15.30
C ALA A 6 5.95 4.12 15.11
N GLY A 7 6.70 5.07 15.64
CA GLY A 7 8.16 5.04 15.66
C GLY A 7 8.90 5.72 14.49
N MET A 8 8.20 6.23 13.47
CA MET A 8 8.85 7.03 12.42
C MET A 8 8.87 8.52 12.75
N THR A 9 10.02 9.15 12.56
CA THR A 9 10.15 10.61 12.61
C THR A 9 9.44 11.27 11.43
N SER A 10 9.10 12.56 11.56
CA SER A 10 8.48 13.33 10.47
C SER A 10 9.33 13.31 9.18
N THR A 11 10.65 13.39 9.33
CA THR A 11 11.62 13.34 8.24
C THR A 11 11.58 12.02 7.49
N GLN A 12 11.61 10.89 8.20
CA GLN A 12 11.55 9.57 7.56
C GLN A 12 10.25 9.38 6.76
N ARG A 13 9.12 9.92 7.27
CA ARG A 13 7.84 9.88 6.56
C ARG A 13 7.86 10.73 5.28
N SER A 14 8.39 11.95 5.35
CA SER A 14 8.44 12.82 4.16
C SER A 14 9.45 12.31 3.14
N GLU A 15 10.57 11.73 3.57
CA GLU A 15 11.56 11.10 2.70
C GLU A 15 10.99 9.87 2.01
N SER A 16 10.30 8.98 2.73
CA SER A 16 9.66 7.80 2.13
C SER A 16 8.58 8.20 1.13
N ALA A 17 7.73 9.17 1.47
CA ALA A 17 6.70 9.67 0.55
C ALA A 17 7.31 10.31 -0.70
N ASN A 18 8.36 11.12 -0.53
CA ASN A 18 9.06 11.74 -1.64
C ASN A 18 9.77 10.73 -2.55
N HIS A 19 10.31 9.65 -1.98
CA HIS A 19 10.92 8.58 -2.77
C HIS A 19 9.90 7.96 -3.73
N MET A 20 8.72 7.60 -3.20
CA MET A 20 7.61 7.07 -3.99
C MET A 20 7.16 8.06 -5.08
N LEU A 21 6.94 9.33 -4.71
CA LEU A 21 6.47 10.35 -5.65
C LEU A 21 7.45 10.61 -6.79
N LYS A 22 8.76 10.63 -6.49
CA LYS A 22 9.82 10.84 -7.50
C LYS A 22 9.89 9.73 -8.54
N GLN A 23 9.43 8.51 -8.23
CA GLN A 23 9.35 7.43 -9.21
C GLN A 23 8.20 7.62 -10.20
N PHE A 24 7.14 8.34 -9.80
CA PHE A 24 5.93 8.51 -10.61
C PHE A 24 5.83 9.88 -11.28
N ILE A 25 6.40 10.93 -10.68
CA ILE A 25 6.23 12.31 -11.13
C ILE A 25 7.59 12.92 -11.46
N GLN A 26 7.71 13.45 -12.68
CA GLN A 26 8.92 14.15 -13.12
C GLN A 26 9.16 15.41 -12.28
N ARG A 27 10.44 15.67 -11.95
CA ARG A 27 10.87 16.78 -11.06
C ARG A 27 10.38 18.18 -11.48
N LEU A 28 10.11 18.39 -12.77
CA LEU A 28 9.69 19.66 -13.35
C LEU A 28 8.31 19.56 -14.04
N ALA A 29 7.48 18.60 -13.63
CA ALA A 29 6.15 18.46 -14.18
C ALA A 29 5.33 19.76 -13.94
N PRO A 30 4.67 20.31 -14.98
CA PRO A 30 3.70 21.38 -14.79
C PRO A 30 2.61 20.97 -13.79
N MET A 31 2.01 21.92 -13.06
CA MET A 31 1.01 21.61 -12.03
C MET A 31 -0.15 20.73 -12.52
N HIS A 32 -0.65 20.96 -13.73
CA HIS A 32 -1.73 20.13 -14.29
C HIS A 32 -1.29 18.67 -14.55
N MET A 33 -0.03 18.46 -14.90
CA MET A 33 0.57 17.13 -15.04
C MET A 33 0.81 16.48 -13.68
N PHE A 34 1.29 17.26 -12.71
CA PHE A 34 1.48 16.81 -11.33
C PHE A 34 0.17 16.26 -10.77
N VAL A 35 -0.92 17.02 -10.85
CA VAL A 35 -2.23 16.61 -10.31
C VAL A 35 -2.71 15.31 -10.98
N ARG A 36 -2.60 15.23 -12.31
CA ARG A 36 -3.00 14.02 -13.04
C ARG A 36 -2.19 12.81 -12.60
N LYS A 37 -0.85 12.93 -12.56
CA LYS A 37 0.04 11.82 -12.17
C LYS A 37 -0.08 11.45 -10.69
N PHE A 38 -0.36 12.41 -9.83
CA PHE A 38 -0.62 12.15 -8.43
C PHE A 38 -1.92 11.36 -8.22
N ASN A 39 -2.97 11.64 -8.99
CA ASN A 39 -4.21 10.86 -8.96
C ASN A 39 -3.99 9.43 -9.46
N GLU A 40 -3.27 9.26 -10.58
CA GLU A 40 -2.88 7.93 -11.09
C GLU A 40 -2.10 7.14 -10.03
N PHE A 41 -1.11 7.77 -9.38
CA PHE A 41 -0.35 7.18 -8.29
C PHE A 41 -1.21 6.75 -7.10
N GLN A 42 -2.17 7.58 -6.68
CA GLN A 42 -3.07 7.21 -5.58
C GLN A 42 -3.95 6.02 -5.92
N MET A 43 -4.46 5.93 -7.16
CA MET A 43 -5.26 4.80 -7.60
C MET A 43 -4.45 3.50 -7.62
N ASP A 44 -3.26 3.53 -8.21
CA ASP A 44 -2.36 2.36 -8.25
C ASP A 44 -2.03 1.85 -6.84
N ARG A 45 -1.81 2.78 -5.89
CA ARG A 45 -1.60 2.44 -4.49
C ARG A 45 -2.82 1.81 -3.83
N CYS A 46 -4.01 2.37 -4.04
CA CYS A 46 -5.24 1.77 -3.50
C CYS A 46 -5.44 0.36 -4.05
N ASP A 47 -5.26 0.16 -5.36
CA ASP A 47 -5.38 -1.15 -5.99
C ASP A 47 -4.37 -2.16 -5.43
N HIS A 48 -3.14 -1.72 -5.17
CA HIS A 48 -2.12 -2.56 -4.55
C HIS A 48 -2.48 -2.91 -3.10
N GLU A 49 -2.89 -1.92 -2.30
CA GLU A 49 -3.33 -2.14 -0.90
C GLU A 49 -4.53 -3.10 -0.83
N ASP A 50 -5.48 -3.00 -1.75
CA ASP A 50 -6.64 -3.89 -1.83
C ASP A 50 -6.23 -5.32 -2.20
N LYS A 51 -5.28 -5.49 -3.13
CA LYS A 51 -4.71 -6.81 -3.48
C LYS A 51 -4.01 -7.44 -2.27
N GLU A 52 -3.15 -6.69 -1.60
CA GLU A 52 -2.42 -7.15 -0.41
C GLU A 52 -3.39 -7.50 0.73
N ALA A 53 -4.42 -6.69 0.96
CA ALA A 53 -5.46 -6.96 1.94
C ALA A 53 -6.26 -8.23 1.59
N HIS A 54 -6.55 -8.44 0.31
CA HIS A 54 -7.23 -9.64 -0.17
C HIS A 54 -6.35 -10.89 0.03
N VAL A 55 -5.08 -10.85 -0.35
CA VAL A 55 -4.10 -11.94 -0.13
C VAL A 55 -3.99 -12.27 1.35
N THR A 56 -3.86 -11.25 2.20
CA THR A 56 -3.75 -11.40 3.65
C THR A 56 -4.99 -12.07 4.23
N LYS A 57 -6.20 -11.62 3.84
CA LYS A 57 -7.47 -12.24 4.25
C LYS A 57 -7.57 -13.69 3.77
N GLN A 58 -7.13 -14.00 2.54
CA GLN A 58 -7.10 -15.36 2.03
C GLN A 58 -6.15 -16.25 2.82
N PHE A 59 -4.97 -15.76 3.16
CA PHE A 59 -4.01 -16.47 4.01
C PHE A 59 -4.62 -16.81 5.37
N TYR A 60 -5.20 -15.83 6.07
CA TYR A 60 -5.85 -16.05 7.36
C TYR A 60 -7.04 -17.01 7.26
N ARG A 61 -7.84 -16.94 6.19
CA ARG A 61 -8.94 -17.89 5.94
C ARG A 61 -8.41 -19.32 5.75
N LYS A 62 -7.37 -19.50 4.92
CA LYS A 62 -6.76 -20.80 4.67
C LYS A 62 -6.16 -21.38 5.95
N HIS A 63 -5.35 -20.60 6.66
CA HIS A 63 -4.78 -20.99 7.95
C HIS A 63 -5.87 -21.36 8.97
N ARG A 64 -7.00 -20.63 9.02
CA ARG A 64 -8.12 -20.95 9.91
C ARG A 64 -8.82 -22.26 9.52
N VAL A 65 -9.01 -22.53 8.23
CA VAL A 65 -9.60 -23.79 7.73
C VAL A 65 -8.68 -24.97 7.98
N ASP A 66 -7.37 -24.80 7.78
CA ASP A 66 -6.37 -25.85 8.00
C ASP A 66 -6.21 -26.19 9.50
N VAL A 67 -6.35 -25.20 10.40
CA VAL A 67 -6.37 -25.42 11.86
C VAL A 67 -7.69 -26.06 12.34
N LEU A 68 -8.80 -25.87 11.63
CA LEU A 68 -10.12 -26.40 12.01
C LEU A 68 -10.47 -27.76 11.37
N ARG A 69 -9.70 -28.24 10.39
CA ARG A 69 -9.91 -29.57 9.80
C ARG A 69 -9.30 -30.61 10.74
N PRO A 70 -10.09 -31.47 11.42
CA PRO A 70 -9.53 -32.55 12.20
C PRO A 70 -8.73 -33.44 11.24
N VAL A 71 -7.54 -33.86 11.65
CA VAL A 71 -6.83 -34.96 11.00
C VAL A 71 -7.73 -36.18 11.13
N SER A 72 -8.51 -36.47 10.10
CA SER A 72 -9.20 -37.76 9.99
C SER A 72 -8.12 -38.83 9.82
N MET A 73 -8.01 -39.69 10.84
CA MET A 73 -7.16 -40.89 10.91
C MET A 73 -7.40 -41.82 9.71
#